data_AF-A0A1Q6G175-F1
#
_entry.id   AF-A0A1Q6G175-F1
#
_cell.length_a   1.000
_cell.length_b   1.000
_cell.length_c   1.000
_cell.angle_alpha   90.00
_cell.angle_beta   90.00
_cell.angle_gamma   90.00
#
_symmetry.space_group_name_H-M   'P 1'
#
loop_
_entity.id
_entity.type
_entity.pdbx_description
1 polymer ?
#
loop_
_entity_poly.entity_id
_entity_poly.type
_entity_poly.pdbx_seq_one_letter_code
_entity_poly.pdbx_strand_id
1 'polypeptide(L)'
;MREKSFSQVDYTDKEDVESLLYAMYITGDKPGYTFEVFREVLADERFINAMSSDLGRIMEIVAQFQKKITISDIGNAEGSPEYIGSIVSTLIMAGLDAHYALNEMELCDLPIYIESYEKKRKEEMESNRLWTFFTMMPHIDAKKMKNGAKDLIIFPWEEEEAKIEAERAINEGMEKFENFMNTKKSDYYGK
;
A
#
# COMPACT_ATOMS: atom_id res chain seq x y z
N MET A 1 -21.30 7.46 0.69
CA MET A 1 -20.92 8.32 -0.45
C MET A 1 -21.48 7.72 -1.73
N ARG A 2 -22.77 7.88 -2.08
CA ARG A 2 -23.35 7.44 -3.38
C ARG A 2 -22.81 6.12 -3.98
N GLU A 3 -22.62 5.08 -3.15
CA GLU A 3 -21.99 3.79 -3.54
C GLU A 3 -20.53 3.87 -4.09
N LYS A 4 -19.94 5.06 -4.14
CA LYS A 4 -18.53 5.31 -4.48
C LYS A 4 -17.62 4.94 -3.32
N SER A 5 -16.43 4.42 -3.65
CA SER A 5 -15.33 4.28 -2.68
C SER A 5 -14.85 5.66 -2.21
N PHE A 6 -14.29 5.74 -1.00
CA PHE A 6 -13.71 6.98 -0.46
C PHE A 6 -12.62 7.55 -1.38
N SER A 7 -11.87 6.67 -2.05
CA SER A 7 -10.84 7.04 -3.03
C SER A 7 -11.39 7.58 -4.35
N GLN A 8 -12.69 7.47 -4.59
CA GLN A 8 -13.37 7.90 -5.81
C GLN A 8 -14.28 9.13 -5.58
N VAL A 9 -14.20 9.73 -4.40
CA VAL A 9 -14.87 11.00 -4.09
C VAL A 9 -14.23 12.07 -4.96
N ASP A 10 -15.03 12.68 -5.83
CA ASP A 10 -14.57 13.77 -6.66
C ASP A 10 -14.69 15.07 -5.87
N TYR A 11 -13.55 15.63 -5.45
CA TYR A 11 -13.49 16.90 -4.73
C TYR A 11 -13.89 18.12 -5.60
N THR A 12 -14.08 17.92 -6.90
CA THR A 12 -14.62 18.95 -7.80
C THR A 12 -16.14 18.85 -7.93
N ASP A 13 -16.76 17.73 -7.52
CA ASP A 13 -18.20 17.56 -7.49
C ASP A 13 -18.78 18.12 -6.21
N LYS A 14 -19.73 19.06 -6.36
CA LYS A 14 -20.35 19.76 -5.25
C LYS A 14 -21.08 18.77 -4.33
N GLU A 15 -21.82 17.82 -4.89
CA GLU A 15 -22.60 16.86 -4.07
C GLU A 15 -21.70 15.92 -3.25
N ASP A 16 -20.58 15.46 -3.82
CA ASP A 16 -19.60 14.62 -3.12
C ASP A 16 -18.95 15.39 -1.95
N VAL A 17 -18.62 16.67 -2.13
CA VAL A 17 -18.10 17.54 -1.06
C VAL A 17 -19.15 17.79 0.03
N GLU A 18 -20.40 18.10 -0.34
CA GLU A 18 -21.50 18.28 0.63
C GLU A 18 -21.73 17.02 1.47
N SER A 19 -21.65 15.85 0.84
CA SER A 19 -21.77 14.53 1.49
C SER A 19 -20.66 14.30 2.52
N LEU A 20 -19.41 14.65 2.17
CA LEU A 20 -18.25 14.53 3.05
C LEU A 20 -18.37 15.46 4.25
N LEU A 21 -18.73 16.73 4.03
CA LEU A 21 -18.91 17.72 5.10
C LEU A 21 -20.04 17.31 6.05
N TYR A 22 -21.11 16.73 5.53
CA TYR A 22 -22.19 16.21 6.37
C TYR A 22 -21.73 15.05 7.25
N ALA A 23 -21.00 14.08 6.68
CA ALA A 23 -20.44 12.96 7.43
C ALA A 23 -19.54 13.44 8.58
N MET A 24 -18.68 14.44 8.32
CA MET A 24 -17.84 15.07 9.33
C MET A 24 -18.65 15.78 10.42
N TYR A 25 -19.75 16.43 10.04
CA TYR A 25 -20.61 17.16 10.97
C TYR A 25 -21.33 16.23 11.95
N ILE A 26 -21.92 15.14 11.46
CA ILE A 26 -22.69 14.20 12.30
C ILE A 26 -21.81 13.37 13.23
N THR A 27 -20.54 13.19 12.89
CA THR A 27 -19.56 12.51 13.76
C THR A 27 -19.04 13.40 14.88
N GLY A 28 -19.36 14.70 14.86
CA GLY A 28 -19.10 15.61 15.97
C GLY A 28 -20.18 15.53 17.06
N ASP A 29 -19.89 16.09 18.23
CA ASP A 29 -20.81 16.15 19.39
C ASP A 29 -21.94 17.20 19.19
N LYS A 30 -22.52 17.22 17.99
CA LYS A 30 -23.48 18.21 17.50
C LYS A 30 -24.85 17.55 17.30
N PRO A 31 -25.95 18.32 17.43
CA PRO A 31 -27.29 17.78 17.19
C PRO A 31 -27.40 17.21 15.78
N GLY A 32 -27.90 15.99 15.66
CA GLY A 32 -28.07 15.31 14.38
C GLY A 32 -29.15 15.98 13.54
N TYR A 33 -28.74 16.65 12.46
CA TYR A 33 -29.64 17.09 11.40
C TYR A 33 -29.72 16.04 10.29
N THR A 34 -30.82 16.00 9.53
CA THR A 34 -30.88 15.21 8.29
C THR A 34 -30.04 15.87 7.20
N PHE A 35 -29.62 15.08 6.21
CA PHE A 35 -28.79 15.57 5.10
C PHE A 35 -29.45 16.73 4.34
N GLU A 36 -30.78 16.68 4.14
CA GLU A 36 -31.53 17.71 3.44
C GLU A 36 -31.50 19.06 4.17
N VAL A 37 -31.71 19.04 5.50
CA VAL A 37 -31.65 20.24 6.34
C VAL A 37 -30.22 20.78 6.39
N PHE A 38 -29.23 19.90 6.46
CA PHE A 38 -27.82 20.29 6.41
C PHE A 38 -27.46 21.00 5.10
N ARG A 39 -28.02 20.58 3.97
CA ARG A 39 -27.79 21.23 2.67
C ARG A 39 -28.32 22.66 2.63
N GLU A 40 -29.39 22.95 3.34
CA GLU A 40 -29.88 24.33 3.49
C GLU A 40 -28.93 25.18 4.34
N VAL A 41 -28.34 24.60 5.39
CA VAL A 41 -27.35 25.27 6.25
C VAL A 41 -26.04 25.54 5.49
N LEU A 42 -25.67 24.67 4.56
CA LEU A 42 -24.54 24.88 3.66
C LEU A 42 -24.73 26.08 2.72
N ALA A 43 -25.95 26.62 2.55
CA ALA A 43 -26.12 27.87 1.80
C ALA A 43 -25.47 29.08 2.51
N ASP A 44 -25.17 28.98 3.82
CA ASP A 44 -24.42 29.99 4.54
C ASP A 44 -22.90 29.86 4.30
N GLU A 45 -22.33 30.85 3.59
CA GLU A 45 -20.90 30.93 3.31
C GLU A 45 -20.03 30.91 4.57
N ARG A 46 -20.51 31.45 5.69
CA ARG A 46 -19.74 31.47 6.95
C ARG A 46 -19.58 30.07 7.51
N PHE A 47 -20.65 29.27 7.41
CA PHE A 47 -20.67 27.90 7.88
C PHE A 47 -19.78 27.01 7.03
N ILE A 48 -19.87 27.11 5.70
CA ILE A 48 -18.97 26.38 4.78
C ILE A 48 -17.51 26.74 5.04
N ASN A 49 -17.18 28.03 5.15
CA ASN A 49 -15.79 28.47 5.34
C ASN A 49 -15.21 27.99 6.68
N ALA A 50 -16.01 27.95 7.74
CA ALA A 50 -15.58 27.38 9.01
C ALA A 50 -15.30 25.87 8.88
N MET A 51 -16.21 25.13 8.24
CA MET A 51 -16.08 23.69 8.07
C MET A 51 -14.91 23.30 7.16
N SER A 52 -14.68 24.08 6.09
CA SER A 52 -13.54 23.86 5.18
C SER A 52 -12.20 24.17 5.84
N SER A 53 -12.14 25.19 6.69
CA SER A 53 -10.97 25.48 7.52
C SER A 53 -10.67 24.36 8.53
N ASP A 54 -11.70 23.81 9.17
CA ASP A 54 -11.56 22.69 10.10
C ASP A 54 -11.06 21.43 9.36
N LEU A 55 -11.62 21.14 8.19
CA LEU A 55 -11.16 20.06 7.32
C LEU A 55 -9.69 20.26 6.91
N GLY A 56 -9.32 21.47 6.48
CA GLY A 56 -7.94 21.80 6.10
C GLY A 56 -6.95 21.58 7.24
N ARG A 57 -7.30 22.01 8.46
CA ARG A 57 -6.49 21.78 9.65
C ARG A 57 -6.32 20.29 9.96
N ILE A 58 -7.39 19.50 9.84
CA ILE A 58 -7.30 18.04 10.04
C ILE A 58 -6.37 17.42 9.00
N MET A 59 -6.49 17.81 7.73
CA MET A 59 -5.61 17.33 6.66
C MET A 59 -4.14 17.68 6.92
N GLU A 60 -3.85 18.89 7.38
CA GLU A 60 -2.48 19.29 7.76
C GLU A 60 -1.92 18.44 8.90
N ILE A 61 -2.72 18.15 9.92
CA ILE A 61 -2.30 17.29 11.03
C ILE A 61 -2.07 15.86 10.56
N VAL A 62 -3.00 15.30 9.76
CA VAL A 62 -2.86 13.95 9.19
C VAL A 62 -1.62 13.83 8.32
N ALA A 63 -1.32 14.86 7.52
CA ALA A 63 -0.12 14.89 6.66
C ALA A 63 1.19 14.79 7.44
N GLN A 64 1.22 15.20 8.73
CA GLN A 64 2.41 15.05 9.58
C GLN A 64 2.68 13.59 9.98
N PHE A 65 1.63 12.76 10.03
CA PHE A 65 1.72 11.36 10.47
C PHE A 65 1.62 10.37 9.31
N GLN A 66 1.19 10.81 8.12
CA GLN A 66 1.28 9.99 6.93
C GLN A 66 2.75 9.70 6.61
N LYS A 67 3.12 8.41 6.71
CA LYS A 67 4.35 7.90 6.11
C LYS A 67 4.31 8.33 4.64
N LYS A 68 5.37 9.00 4.14
CA LYS A 68 5.48 9.32 2.71
C LYS A 68 5.50 8.00 1.95
N ILE A 69 4.33 7.55 1.49
CA ILE A 69 4.20 6.44 0.57
C ILE A 69 4.81 6.96 -0.73
N THR A 70 6.05 6.56 -0.99
CA THR A 70 6.65 6.75 -2.32
C THR A 70 5.77 5.94 -3.27
N ILE A 71 5.28 6.61 -4.32
CA ILE A 71 4.31 6.09 -5.30
C ILE A 71 4.76 4.75 -5.94
N SER A 72 6.03 4.38 -5.80
CA SER A 72 6.62 3.10 -6.20
C SER A 72 6.07 1.87 -5.46
N ASP A 73 5.46 1.99 -4.28
CA ASP A 73 4.91 0.83 -3.54
C ASP A 73 3.46 0.47 -3.94
N ILE A 74 2.80 1.29 -4.75
CA ILE A 74 1.47 0.97 -5.32
C ILE A 74 1.69 0.25 -6.65
N GLY A 75 2.30 -0.93 -6.58
CA GLY A 75 2.42 -1.82 -7.73
C GLY A 75 1.04 -2.25 -8.23
N ASN A 76 0.71 -1.90 -9.47
CA ASN A 76 -0.40 -2.41 -10.29
C ASN A 76 -1.76 -2.55 -9.58
N ALA A 77 -2.46 -1.43 -9.39
CA ALA A 77 -3.90 -1.43 -9.19
C ALA A 77 -4.64 -1.65 -10.54
N GLU A 78 -4.48 -2.84 -11.15
CA GLU A 78 -5.42 -3.34 -12.19
C GLU A 78 -6.63 -4.07 -11.57
N GLY A 79 -6.78 -4.01 -10.25
CA GLY A 79 -7.95 -4.53 -9.53
C GLY A 79 -9.06 -3.48 -9.41
N SER A 80 -10.31 -3.92 -9.56
CA SER A 80 -11.49 -3.12 -9.18
C SER A 80 -11.29 -2.49 -7.79
N PRO A 81 -11.77 -1.26 -7.54
CA PRO A 81 -11.62 -0.61 -6.24
C PRO A 81 -12.21 -1.50 -5.15
N GLU A 82 -11.35 -2.12 -4.34
CA GLU A 82 -11.78 -2.98 -3.25
C GLU A 82 -12.39 -2.12 -2.14
N TYR A 83 -13.51 -2.57 -1.60
CA TYR A 83 -14.17 -1.89 -0.49
C TYR A 83 -13.47 -2.25 0.82
N ILE A 84 -13.40 -1.33 1.77
CA ILE A 84 -12.87 -1.64 3.12
C ILE A 84 -13.56 -2.88 3.72
N GLY A 85 -14.86 -3.05 3.45
CA GLY A 85 -15.60 -4.24 3.86
C GLY A 85 -15.01 -5.56 3.35
N SER A 86 -14.50 -5.63 2.10
CA SER A 86 -13.87 -6.85 1.58
C SER A 86 -12.51 -7.12 2.22
N ILE A 87 -11.74 -6.05 2.48
CA ILE A 87 -10.45 -6.14 3.19
C ILE A 87 -10.67 -6.66 4.61
N VAL A 88 -11.58 -6.04 5.37
CA VAL A 88 -11.94 -6.43 6.73
C VAL A 88 -12.44 -7.88 6.77
N SER A 89 -13.30 -8.27 5.82
CA SER A 89 -13.79 -9.66 5.73
C SER A 89 -12.66 -10.66 5.50
N THR A 90 -11.70 -10.32 4.65
CA THR A 90 -10.52 -11.15 4.39
C THR A 90 -9.64 -11.28 5.62
N LEU A 91 -9.42 -10.19 6.36
CA LEU A 91 -8.66 -10.20 7.60
C LEU A 91 -9.34 -11.06 8.68
N ILE A 92 -10.67 -11.00 8.79
CA ILE A 92 -11.45 -11.86 9.70
C ILE A 92 -11.28 -13.34 9.30
N MET A 93 -11.40 -13.65 8.01
CA MET A 93 -11.17 -15.01 7.51
C MET A 93 -9.72 -15.50 7.75
N ALA A 94 -8.75 -14.60 7.76
CA ALA A 94 -7.36 -14.89 8.10
C ALA A 94 -7.11 -15.09 9.60
N GLY A 95 -8.12 -14.85 10.44
CA GLY A 95 -8.09 -15.08 11.88
C GLY A 95 -8.09 -13.81 12.74
N LEU A 96 -8.32 -12.64 12.16
CA LEU A 96 -8.57 -11.42 12.94
C LEU A 96 -9.89 -11.55 13.70
N ASP A 97 -9.92 -11.13 14.96
CA ASP A 97 -11.14 -11.17 15.76
C ASP A 97 -12.23 -10.29 15.14
N ALA A 98 -13.41 -10.87 14.92
CA ALA A 98 -14.51 -10.20 14.23
C ALA A 98 -15.11 -9.07 15.08
N HIS A 99 -15.09 -9.19 16.41
CA HIS A 99 -15.59 -8.13 17.28
C HIS A 99 -14.68 -6.92 17.22
N TYR A 100 -13.36 -7.12 17.32
CA TYR A 100 -12.37 -6.08 17.15
C TYR A 100 -12.46 -5.45 15.75
N ALA A 101 -12.47 -6.26 14.68
CA ALA A 101 -12.45 -5.78 13.31
C ALA A 101 -13.68 -4.93 12.91
N LEU A 102 -14.86 -5.22 13.48
CA LEU A 102 -16.10 -4.51 13.12
C LEU A 102 -16.45 -3.35 14.05
N ASN A 103 -15.99 -3.38 15.32
CA ASN A 103 -16.42 -2.41 16.33
C ASN A 103 -15.29 -1.53 16.87
N GLU A 104 -14.05 -2.02 16.92
CA GLU A 104 -12.94 -1.38 17.63
C GLU A 104 -11.78 -0.96 16.72
N MET A 105 -11.62 -1.61 15.56
CA MET A 105 -10.51 -1.37 14.66
C MET A 105 -10.63 -0.01 13.96
N GLU A 106 -9.58 0.79 14.05
CA GLU A 106 -9.51 2.07 13.35
C GLU A 106 -8.97 1.87 11.91
N LEU A 107 -9.34 2.76 11.00
CA LEU A 107 -8.83 2.74 9.61
C LEU A 107 -7.31 2.82 9.52
N CYS A 108 -6.66 3.46 10.50
CA CYS A 108 -5.20 3.60 10.58
C CYS A 108 -4.49 2.29 10.94
N ASP A 109 -5.21 1.30 11.49
CA ASP A 109 -4.66 -0.01 11.84
C ASP A 109 -4.62 -0.96 10.63
N LEU A 110 -5.49 -0.74 9.63
CA LEU A 110 -5.61 -1.60 8.44
C LEU A 110 -4.26 -1.84 7.73
N PRO A 111 -3.40 -0.83 7.48
CA PRO A 111 -2.11 -1.07 6.82
C PRO A 111 -1.23 -2.07 7.57
N ILE A 112 -1.25 -2.07 8.91
CA ILE A 112 -0.44 -2.97 9.75
C ILE A 112 -0.93 -4.42 9.58
N TYR A 113 -2.25 -4.62 9.57
CA TYR A 113 -2.84 -5.93 9.37
C TYR A 113 -2.66 -6.44 7.94
N ILE A 114 -2.73 -5.56 6.94
CA ILE A 114 -2.46 -5.92 5.55
C ILE A 114 -0.99 -6.35 5.38
N GLU A 115 -0.03 -5.57 5.89
CA GLU A 115 1.40 -5.88 5.80
C GLU A 115 1.73 -7.23 6.47
N SER A 116 1.19 -7.46 7.67
CA SER A 116 1.39 -8.73 8.38
C SER A 116 0.73 -9.92 7.68
N TYR A 117 -0.47 -9.73 7.11
CA TYR A 117 -1.15 -10.75 6.30
C TYR A 117 -0.35 -11.10 5.04
N GLU A 118 0.11 -10.09 4.29
CA GLU A 118 0.91 -10.31 3.09
C GLU A 118 2.22 -11.01 3.39
N LYS A 119 2.91 -10.62 4.48
CA LYS A 119 4.13 -11.28 4.93
C LYS A 119 3.89 -12.76 5.24
N LYS A 120 2.86 -13.06 6.02
CA LYS A 120 2.48 -14.45 6.33
C LYS A 120 2.18 -15.24 5.06
N ARG A 121 1.45 -14.66 4.12
CA ARG A 121 1.14 -15.29 2.82
C ARG A 121 2.39 -15.56 1.99
N LYS A 122 3.35 -14.63 1.95
CA LYS A 122 4.64 -14.83 1.27
C LYS A 122 5.40 -16.01 1.89
N GLU A 123 5.50 -16.05 3.22
CA GLU A 123 6.16 -17.15 3.96
C GLU A 123 5.48 -18.51 3.68
N GLU A 124 4.14 -18.56 3.65
CA GLU A 124 3.39 -19.77 3.32
C GLU A 124 3.64 -20.23 1.87
N MET A 125 3.66 -19.30 0.91
CA MET A 125 3.95 -19.63 -0.49
C MET A 125 5.39 -20.15 -0.67
N GLU A 126 6.37 -19.53 -0.01
CA GLU A 126 7.77 -19.98 -0.02
C GLU A 126 7.93 -21.35 0.64
N SER A 127 7.24 -21.59 1.76
CA SER A 127 7.19 -22.89 2.43
C SER A 127 6.60 -23.96 1.51
N ASN A 128 5.47 -23.67 0.85
CA ASN A 128 4.83 -24.59 -0.09
C ASN A 128 5.74 -24.91 -1.28
N ARG A 129 6.45 -23.91 -1.81
CA ARG A 129 7.45 -24.12 -2.87
C ARG A 129 8.56 -25.04 -2.39
N LEU A 130 9.08 -24.83 -1.18
CA LEU A 130 10.13 -25.67 -0.59
C LEU A 130 9.66 -27.11 -0.38
N TRP A 131 8.46 -27.31 0.16
CA TRP A 131 7.89 -28.65 0.33
C TRP A 131 7.64 -29.36 -1.00
N THR A 132 7.19 -28.62 -2.01
CA THR A 132 7.04 -29.14 -3.38
C THR A 132 8.38 -29.58 -3.94
N PHE A 133 9.43 -28.77 -3.73
CA PHE A 133 10.80 -29.13 -4.11
C PHE A 133 11.27 -30.43 -3.47
N PHE A 134 11.12 -30.58 -2.15
CA PHE A 134 11.52 -31.81 -1.46
C PHE A 134 10.73 -33.03 -1.93
N THR A 135 9.44 -32.86 -2.22
CA THR A 135 8.58 -33.93 -2.73
C THR A 135 9.01 -34.39 -4.12
N MET A 136 9.42 -33.45 -4.99
CA MET A 136 9.84 -33.78 -6.35
C MET A 136 11.32 -34.16 -6.47
N MET A 137 12.15 -33.87 -5.47
CA MET A 137 13.59 -34.13 -5.48
C MET A 137 13.97 -35.57 -5.88
N PRO A 138 13.28 -36.64 -5.45
CA PRO A 138 13.59 -38.01 -5.88
C PRO A 138 13.39 -38.26 -7.38
N HIS A 139 12.64 -37.38 -8.06
CA HIS A 139 12.23 -37.50 -9.46
C HIS A 139 12.92 -36.47 -10.37
N ILE A 140 13.75 -35.58 -9.82
CA ILE A 140 14.40 -34.49 -10.56
C ILE A 140 15.93 -34.63 -10.45
N ASP A 141 16.62 -34.34 -11.55
CA ASP A 141 18.08 -34.21 -11.56
C ASP A 141 18.49 -32.89 -10.89
N ALA A 142 18.86 -32.97 -9.62
CA ALA A 142 19.27 -31.81 -8.81
C ALA A 142 20.43 -31.01 -9.43
N LYS A 143 21.26 -31.61 -10.30
CA LYS A 143 22.36 -30.89 -10.98
C LYS A 143 21.85 -29.86 -12.00
N LYS A 144 20.62 -30.01 -12.48
CA LYS A 144 20.02 -29.08 -13.47
C LYS A 144 19.37 -27.86 -12.81
N MET A 145 19.16 -27.88 -11.50
CA MET A 145 18.53 -26.77 -10.76
C MET A 145 19.62 -25.92 -10.09
N LYS A 146 19.99 -24.82 -10.76
CA LYS A 146 21.07 -23.91 -10.31
C LYS A 146 20.66 -23.08 -9.10
N ASN A 147 19.39 -22.69 -9.00
CA ASN A 147 18.86 -21.85 -7.92
C ASN A 147 17.95 -22.64 -6.96
N GLY A 148 18.02 -23.98 -6.99
CA GLY A 148 17.27 -24.87 -6.10
C GLY A 148 15.75 -24.73 -6.27
N ALA A 149 15.03 -24.55 -5.17
CA ALA A 149 13.56 -24.43 -5.17
C ALA A 149 13.05 -23.23 -5.98
N LYS A 150 13.86 -22.18 -6.19
CA LYS A 150 13.48 -21.01 -7.01
C LYS A 150 13.32 -21.35 -8.49
N ASP A 151 14.01 -22.39 -8.96
CA ASP A 151 13.90 -22.82 -10.37
C ASP A 151 12.58 -23.55 -10.67
N LEU A 152 11.75 -23.86 -9.65
CA LEU A 152 10.41 -24.43 -9.85
C LEU A 152 9.41 -23.37 -10.29
N ILE A 153 9.29 -22.33 -9.47
CA ILE A 153 8.34 -21.22 -9.63
C ILE A 153 9.04 -19.98 -9.05
N ILE A 154 9.07 -18.93 -9.84
CA ILE A 154 9.55 -17.61 -9.43
C ILE A 154 8.33 -16.80 -9.00
N PHE A 155 8.38 -16.20 -7.82
CA PHE A 155 7.29 -15.36 -7.36
C PHE A 155 7.38 -13.95 -7.96
N PRO A 156 6.25 -13.25 -8.19
CA PRO A 156 6.26 -11.90 -8.75
C PRO A 156 7.12 -10.91 -7.96
N TRP A 157 7.18 -11.03 -6.64
CA TRP A 157 8.02 -10.15 -5.80
C TRP A 157 9.51 -10.46 -5.92
N GLU A 158 9.89 -11.71 -6.20
CA GLU A 158 11.30 -12.06 -6.45
C GLU A 158 11.77 -11.56 -7.82
N GLU A 159 10.88 -11.45 -8.81
CA GLU A 159 11.20 -10.83 -10.11
C GLU A 159 11.47 -9.34 -9.95
N GLU A 160 10.68 -8.64 -9.14
CA GLU A 160 10.85 -7.22 -8.89
C GLU A 160 12.13 -6.93 -8.11
N GLU A 161 12.40 -7.70 -7.04
CA GLU A 161 13.67 -7.64 -6.32
C GLU A 161 14.87 -7.90 -7.22
N ALA A 162 14.77 -8.87 -8.14
CA ALA A 162 15.84 -9.18 -9.10
C ALA A 162 16.09 -8.04 -10.10
N LYS A 163 15.05 -7.34 -10.55
CA LYS A 163 15.20 -6.14 -11.41
C LYS A 163 15.88 -5.00 -10.67
N ILE A 164 15.43 -4.71 -9.45
CA ILE A 164 16.01 -3.65 -8.60
C ILE A 164 17.49 -3.95 -8.33
N GLU A 165 17.83 -5.22 -8.05
CA GLU A 165 19.21 -5.64 -7.84
C GLU A 165 20.05 -5.56 -9.12
N ALA A 166 19.48 -5.92 -10.27
CA ALA A 166 20.16 -5.78 -11.56
C ALA A 166 20.44 -4.30 -11.90
N GLU A 167 19.49 -3.40 -11.64
CA GLU A 167 19.68 -1.96 -11.82
C GLU A 167 20.77 -1.41 -10.88
N ARG A 168 20.76 -1.84 -9.61
CA ARG A 168 21.80 -1.48 -8.64
C ARG A 168 23.18 -1.96 -9.09
N ALA A 169 23.29 -3.20 -9.55
CA ALA A 169 24.54 -3.77 -10.03
C ALA A 169 25.08 -3.04 -11.29
N ILE A 170 24.19 -2.63 -12.20
CA ILE A 170 24.55 -1.79 -13.35
C ILE A 170 25.07 -0.44 -12.88
N ASN A 171 24.37 0.22 -11.94
CA ASN A 171 24.77 1.53 -11.45
C ASN A 171 26.13 1.50 -10.73
N GLU A 172 26.33 0.54 -9.83
CA GLU A 172 27.64 0.31 -9.20
C GLU A 172 28.72 -0.04 -10.22
N GLY A 173 28.38 -0.78 -11.27
CA GLY A 173 29.27 -1.11 -12.38
C GLY A 173 29.70 0.12 -13.17
N MET A 174 28.76 1.05 -13.42
CA MET A 174 29.04 2.33 -14.07
C MET A 174 29.96 3.19 -13.20
N GLU A 175 29.68 3.31 -11.90
CA GLU A 175 30.55 4.06 -10.97
C GLU A 175 31.97 3.48 -10.92
N LYS A 176 32.11 2.14 -10.85
CA LYS A 176 33.42 1.47 -10.90
C LYS A 176 34.13 1.69 -12.24
N PHE A 177 33.40 1.69 -13.35
CA PHE A 177 33.93 1.95 -14.68
C PHE A 177 34.39 3.41 -14.85
N GLU A 178 33.60 4.38 -14.39
CA GLU A 178 33.97 5.80 -14.41
C GLU A 178 35.23 6.05 -13.55
N ASN A 179 35.27 5.47 -12.35
CA ASN A 179 36.46 5.53 -11.50
C ASN A 179 37.69 4.94 -12.19
N PHE A 180 37.53 3.80 -12.89
CA PHE A 180 38.61 3.18 -13.67
C PHE A 180 39.08 4.07 -14.84
N MET A 181 38.17 4.69 -15.59
CA MET A 181 38.49 5.57 -16.71
C MET A 181 39.16 6.88 -16.25
N ASN A 182 38.81 7.36 -15.06
CA ASN A 182 39.39 8.56 -14.46
C ASN A 182 40.77 8.31 -13.81
N THR A 183 41.08 7.07 -13.40
CA THR A 183 42.45 6.71 -13.00
C THR A 183 43.37 6.65 -14.23
N LYS A 184 44.31 7.60 -14.33
CA LYS A 184 45.38 7.57 -15.35
C LYS A 184 46.29 6.36 -15.12
N LYS A 185 46.76 5.74 -16.23
CA LYS A 185 47.69 4.59 -16.31
C LYS A 185 49.06 4.74 -15.58
N SER A 186 49.28 5.75 -14.74
CA SER A 186 50.60 6.00 -14.13
C SER A 186 50.96 5.12 -12.93
N ASP A 187 49.99 4.44 -12.31
CA ASP A 187 50.23 3.77 -11.02
C ASP A 187 50.34 2.23 -11.12
N TYR A 188 50.32 1.68 -12.34
CA TYR A 188 50.46 0.24 -12.56
C TYR A 188 51.90 -0.26 -12.74
N TYR A 189 52.88 0.65 -12.83
CA TYR A 189 54.29 0.29 -12.70
C TYR A 189 54.77 0.65 -11.30
N GLY A 190 54.40 -0.20 -10.34
CA GLY A 190 55.18 -0.35 -9.13
C GLY A 190 56.63 -0.68 -9.52
N LYS A 191 57.57 0.02 -8.88
CA LYS A 191 59.02 -0.27 -8.93
C LYS A 191 59.33 -1.74 -8.68
#